data_AF-A0A662KBU3-F1
#
_entry.id   AF-A0A662KBU3-F1
#
_cell.length_a   1.000
_cell.length_b   1.000
_cell.length_c   1.000
_cell.angle_alpha   90.00
_cell.angle_beta   90.00
_cell.angle_gamma   90.00
#
_symmetry.space_group_name_H-M   'P 1'
#
loop_
_entity.id
_entity.type
_entity.pdbx_description
1 polymer ?
#
loop_
_entity_poly.entity_id
_entity_poly.type
_entity_poly.pdbx_seq_one_letter_code
_entity_poly.pdbx_strand_id
1 'polypeptide(L)'
;MEDYVYVLDDLPEGRGDLPPHKRIPLVYGIGENQFTLLELVPKKGVTFNIGERIYVGKDPNLRKKIAKIKGRVNYEDMTSTAHGELPYIILEIVKNQEERFLKFYNESPAISTRFHVLELLPGLGKKMMHDILDERKKKPFTSFKEMCERIDFLRAPDKLIAKRIELELTDPNQKYRLFTRPPISKTRR
;
A
#
# COMPACT_ATOMS: atom_id res chain seq x y z
N MET A 1 -11.82 1.24 -7.37
CA MET A 1 -11.42 0.01 -8.08
C MET A 1 -9.98 0.22 -8.45
N GLU A 2 -9.12 -0.78 -8.24
CA GLU A 2 -7.70 -0.66 -8.59
C GLU A 2 -7.55 -0.92 -10.09
N ASP A 3 -6.80 -0.07 -10.78
CA ASP A 3 -6.48 -0.28 -12.20
C ASP A 3 -5.15 -1.02 -12.38
N TYR A 4 -4.23 -0.80 -11.45
CA TYR A 4 -2.92 -1.45 -11.40
C TYR A 4 -2.67 -2.04 -10.02
N VAL A 5 -1.96 -3.16 -10.02
CA VAL A 5 -1.52 -3.85 -8.81
C VAL A 5 -0.07 -4.27 -8.97
N TYR A 6 0.65 -4.36 -7.86
CA TYR A 6 2.00 -4.89 -7.80
C TYR A 6 1.95 -6.32 -7.29
N VAL A 7 2.67 -7.23 -7.93
CA VAL A 7 2.73 -8.65 -7.55
C VAL A 7 3.48 -8.82 -6.23
N LEU A 8 2.87 -9.50 -5.28
CA LEU A 8 3.46 -9.84 -3.98
C LEU A 8 3.95 -11.28 -3.94
N ASP A 9 3.23 -12.20 -4.58
CA ASP A 9 3.56 -13.63 -4.61
C ASP A 9 2.85 -14.31 -5.78
N ASP A 10 3.46 -15.35 -6.34
CA ASP A 10 2.94 -16.17 -7.43
C ASP A 10 2.92 -17.64 -7.01
N LEU A 11 1.74 -18.26 -7.05
CA LEU A 11 1.50 -19.65 -6.71
C LEU A 11 1.01 -20.39 -7.97
N PRO A 12 1.91 -20.89 -8.83
CA PRO A 12 1.54 -21.61 -10.05
C PRO A 12 0.72 -22.88 -9.79
N GLU A 13 1.01 -23.59 -8.70
CA GLU A 13 0.27 -24.77 -8.27
C GLU A 13 -0.90 -24.43 -7.33
N GLY A 14 -1.17 -23.15 -7.08
CA GLY A 14 -2.14 -22.72 -6.09
C GLY A 14 -1.69 -22.95 -4.65
N ARG A 15 -2.60 -22.71 -3.69
CA ARG A 15 -2.26 -22.82 -2.29
C ARG A 15 -2.10 -24.29 -1.86
N GLY A 16 -0.99 -24.59 -1.18
CA GLY A 16 -0.66 -25.94 -0.72
C GLY A 16 -1.58 -26.48 0.38
N ASP A 17 -2.26 -25.58 1.11
CA ASP A 17 -3.25 -25.91 2.15
C ASP A 17 -4.56 -26.49 1.61
N LEU A 18 -4.81 -26.37 0.30
CA LEU A 18 -5.98 -26.93 -0.36
C LEU A 18 -5.71 -28.33 -0.95
N PRO A 19 -6.73 -29.22 -0.98
CA PRO A 19 -6.64 -30.49 -1.69
C PRO A 19 -6.28 -30.31 -3.18
N PRO A 20 -5.52 -31.22 -3.81
CA PRO A 20 -5.02 -31.07 -5.19
C PRO A 20 -6.10 -30.71 -6.21
N HIS A 21 -7.30 -31.28 -6.09
CA HIS A 21 -8.42 -31.02 -7.01
C HIS A 21 -9.05 -29.62 -6.86
N LYS A 22 -8.75 -28.88 -5.79
CA LYS A 22 -9.20 -27.50 -5.55
C LYS A 22 -8.10 -26.47 -5.76
N ARG A 23 -6.87 -26.92 -6.04
CA ARG A 23 -5.74 -26.05 -6.29
C ARG A 23 -5.90 -25.37 -7.65
N ILE A 24 -5.90 -24.05 -7.62
CA ILE A 24 -5.99 -23.19 -8.81
C ILE A 24 -4.78 -22.27 -8.74
N PRO A 25 -4.10 -21.97 -9.86
CA PRO A 25 -3.04 -20.97 -9.90
C PRO A 25 -3.53 -19.62 -9.36
N LEU A 26 -2.74 -18.98 -8.51
CA LEU A 26 -3.12 -17.75 -7.82
C LEU A 26 -1.94 -16.79 -7.74
N VAL A 27 -2.23 -15.49 -7.86
CA VAL A 27 -1.26 -14.42 -7.67
C VAL A 27 -1.81 -13.49 -6.61
N TYR A 28 -1.00 -13.18 -5.61
CA TYR A 28 -1.28 -12.13 -4.65
C TYR A 28 -0.73 -10.80 -5.14
N GLY A 29 -1.50 -9.73 -4.99
CA GLY A 29 -1.05 -8.40 -5.36
C GLY A 29 -1.65 -7.31 -4.49
N ILE A 30 -0.99 -6.15 -4.51
CA ILE A 30 -1.42 -4.95 -3.81
C ILE A 30 -1.78 -3.84 -4.80
N GLY A 31 -2.95 -3.23 -4.60
CA GLY A 31 -3.42 -2.09 -5.37
C GLY A 31 -2.50 -0.89 -5.27
N GLU A 32 -2.25 -0.24 -6.40
CA GLU A 32 -1.42 0.96 -6.47
C GLU A 32 -2.08 2.17 -5.78
N ASN A 33 -3.41 2.28 -5.83
CA ASN A 33 -4.08 3.49 -5.35
C ASN A 33 -4.56 3.38 -3.90
N GLN A 34 -5.29 2.33 -3.53
CA GLN A 34 -5.85 2.20 -2.18
C GLN A 34 -5.18 1.10 -1.36
N PHE A 35 -4.02 0.60 -1.81
CA PHE A 35 -3.27 -0.49 -1.17
C PHE A 35 -4.18 -1.71 -0.93
N THR A 36 -5.13 -1.95 -1.83
CA THR A 36 -6.08 -3.04 -1.69
C THR A 36 -5.37 -4.36 -1.96
N LEU A 37 -5.34 -5.25 -0.97
CA LEU A 37 -4.83 -6.61 -1.14
C LEU A 37 -5.83 -7.44 -1.95
N LEU A 38 -5.33 -8.08 -3.02
CA LEU A 38 -6.14 -8.79 -4.00
C LEU A 38 -5.56 -10.17 -4.27
N GLU A 39 -6.47 -11.11 -4.47
CA GLU A 39 -6.18 -12.43 -4.98
C GLU A 39 -6.63 -12.49 -6.45
N LEU A 40 -5.71 -12.85 -7.33
CA LEU A 40 -5.87 -12.80 -8.78
C LEU A 40 -5.67 -14.19 -9.37
N VAL A 41 -6.40 -14.46 -10.45
CA VAL A 41 -6.23 -15.70 -11.23
C VAL A 41 -5.42 -15.36 -12.49
N PRO A 42 -4.22 -15.93 -12.65
CA PRO A 42 -3.39 -15.69 -13.82
C PRO A 42 -3.95 -16.41 -15.07
N LYS A 43 -3.55 -15.95 -16.26
CA LYS A 43 -3.78 -16.69 -17.51
C LYS A 43 -2.85 -17.91 -17.58
N LYS A 44 -3.16 -18.87 -18.44
CA LYS A 44 -2.34 -20.08 -18.59
C LYS A 44 -0.97 -19.71 -19.18
N GLY A 45 0.11 -20.27 -18.61
CA GLY A 45 1.48 -20.17 -19.14
C GLY A 45 2.16 -18.82 -18.96
N VAL A 46 1.63 -17.94 -18.11
CA VAL A 46 2.29 -16.66 -17.78
C VAL A 46 3.11 -16.81 -16.51
N THR A 47 4.19 -16.04 -16.41
CA THR A 47 5.02 -15.92 -15.21
C THR A 47 4.97 -14.49 -14.67
N PHE A 48 5.19 -14.35 -13.37
CA PHE A 48 5.23 -13.07 -12.69
C PHE A 48 6.57 -12.87 -11.98
N ASN A 49 7.01 -11.62 -11.93
CA ASN A 49 8.08 -11.21 -11.05
C ASN A 49 7.48 -10.51 -9.83
N ILE A 50 8.06 -10.74 -8.64
CA ILE A 50 7.70 -9.99 -7.43
C ILE A 50 8.01 -8.50 -7.68
N GLY A 51 7.09 -7.63 -7.27
CA GLY A 51 7.14 -6.18 -7.55
C GLY A 51 6.68 -5.78 -8.96
N GLU A 52 6.32 -6.73 -9.83
CA GLU A 52 5.84 -6.40 -11.17
C GLU A 52 4.50 -5.64 -11.12
N ARG A 53 4.44 -4.47 -11.76
CA ARG A 53 3.21 -3.69 -11.95
C ARG A 53 2.37 -4.27 -13.09
N ILE A 54 1.20 -4.80 -12.77
CA ILE A 54 0.27 -5.42 -13.72
C ILE A 54 -1.07 -4.68 -13.76
N TYR A 55 -1.69 -4.62 -14.94
CA TYR A 55 -3.00 -4.01 -15.13
C TYR A 55 -4.12 -5.01 -14.78
N VAL A 56 -5.03 -4.58 -13.90
CA VAL A 56 -6.24 -5.32 -13.47
C VAL A 56 -7.52 -4.50 -13.59
N GLY A 57 -7.45 -3.31 -14.21
CA GLY A 57 -8.57 -2.40 -14.38
C GLY A 57 -9.70 -2.96 -15.25
N LYS A 58 -10.74 -2.15 -15.48
CA LYS A 58 -12.01 -2.61 -16.06
C LYS A 58 -11.89 -3.21 -17.46
N ASP A 59 -10.94 -2.73 -18.27
CA ASP A 59 -10.78 -3.18 -19.65
C ASP A 59 -10.11 -4.57 -19.70
N PRO A 60 -10.82 -5.65 -20.06
CA PRO A 60 -10.24 -6.99 -20.11
C PRO A 60 -9.15 -7.13 -21.18
N ASN A 61 -9.17 -6.30 -22.24
CA ASN A 61 -8.21 -6.40 -23.35
C ASN A 61 -6.81 -5.94 -22.92
N LEU A 62 -6.74 -4.99 -21.99
CA LEU A 62 -5.47 -4.52 -21.43
C LEU A 62 -4.89 -5.49 -20.38
N ARG A 63 -5.70 -6.43 -19.86
CA ARG A 63 -5.23 -7.46 -18.91
C ARG A 63 -4.43 -8.53 -19.64
N LYS A 64 -3.13 -8.30 -19.80
CA LYS A 64 -2.23 -9.23 -20.50
C LYS A 64 -2.00 -10.53 -19.72
N LYS A 65 -1.73 -10.45 -18.42
CA LYS A 65 -1.34 -11.60 -17.57
C LYS A 65 -2.45 -12.15 -16.68
N ILE A 66 -3.47 -11.35 -16.35
CA ILE A 66 -4.54 -11.74 -15.41
C ILE A 66 -5.80 -12.16 -16.17
N ALA A 67 -6.37 -13.29 -15.78
CA ALA A 67 -7.64 -13.78 -16.31
C ALA A 67 -8.83 -13.11 -15.60
N LYS A 68 -8.82 -13.12 -14.27
CA LYS A 68 -9.87 -12.49 -13.44
C LYS A 68 -9.36 -12.15 -12.05
N ILE A 69 -10.02 -11.18 -11.41
CA ILE A 69 -9.85 -10.89 -9.98
C ILE A 69 -10.72 -11.87 -9.20
N LYS A 70 -10.13 -12.68 -8.31
CA LYS A 70 -10.87 -13.63 -7.47
C LYS A 70 -11.59 -12.91 -6.34
N GLY A 71 -10.89 -11.98 -5.69
CA GLY A 71 -11.47 -11.20 -4.60
C GLY A 71 -10.44 -10.34 -3.89
N ARG A 72 -10.92 -9.60 -2.89
CA ARG A 72 -10.07 -8.94 -1.91
C ARG A 72 -9.67 -9.96 -0.85
N VAL A 73 -8.51 -9.77 -0.24
CA VAL A 73 -8.04 -10.57 0.90
C VAL A 73 -7.66 -9.66 2.05
N ASN A 74 -7.73 -10.17 3.28
CA ASN A 74 -7.19 -9.45 4.44
C ASN A 74 -5.70 -9.79 4.62
N TYR A 75 -5.00 -8.96 5.39
CA TYR A 75 -3.57 -9.15 5.69
C TYR A 75 -3.30 -10.56 6.23
N GLU A 76 -4.09 -11.02 7.19
CA GLU A 76 -4.01 -12.36 7.80
C GLU A 76 -4.17 -13.56 6.84
N ASP A 77 -4.76 -13.36 5.65
CA ASP A 77 -5.05 -14.45 4.70
C ASP A 77 -3.96 -14.59 3.61
N MET A 78 -2.91 -13.76 3.67
CA MET A 78 -1.78 -13.74 2.75
C MET A 78 -0.76 -14.85 3.03
N THR A 79 0.10 -15.13 2.05
CA THR A 79 1.22 -16.06 2.21
C THR A 79 2.38 -15.43 2.96
N SER A 80 3.25 -16.25 3.55
CA SER A 80 4.47 -15.77 4.22
C SER A 80 5.39 -15.00 3.27
N THR A 81 5.49 -15.41 2.00
CA THR A 81 6.22 -14.69 0.95
C THR A 81 5.60 -13.32 0.71
N ALA A 82 4.29 -13.26 0.50
CA ALA A 82 3.60 -11.99 0.26
C ALA A 82 3.74 -11.03 1.46
N HIS A 83 3.76 -11.55 2.70
CA HIS A 83 4.06 -10.76 3.89
C HIS A 83 5.48 -10.21 3.92
N GLY A 84 6.47 -11.04 3.56
CA GLY A 84 7.88 -10.62 3.54
C GLY A 84 8.16 -9.52 2.51
N GLU A 85 7.49 -9.59 1.36
CA GLU A 85 7.70 -8.64 0.25
C GLU A 85 6.89 -7.34 0.39
N LEU A 86 5.80 -7.36 1.16
CA LEU A 86 4.88 -6.24 1.30
C LEU A 86 5.56 -4.91 1.70
N PRO A 87 6.45 -4.84 2.71
CA PRO A 87 7.07 -3.57 3.11
C PRO A 87 7.94 -2.96 2.00
N TYR A 88 8.60 -3.79 1.20
CA TYR A 88 9.46 -3.35 0.11
C TYR A 88 8.64 -2.81 -1.06
N ILE A 89 7.57 -3.52 -1.43
CA ILE A 89 6.68 -3.11 -2.53
C ILE A 89 5.88 -1.86 -2.16
N ILE A 90 5.41 -1.73 -0.90
CA ILE A 90 4.76 -0.49 -0.45
C ILE A 90 5.73 0.70 -0.58
N LEU A 91 6.98 0.53 -0.16
CA LEU A 91 7.98 1.59 -0.28
C LEU A 91 8.24 1.98 -1.74
N GLU A 92 8.28 1.00 -2.64
CA GLU A 92 8.42 1.24 -4.08
C GLU A 92 7.22 2.00 -4.65
N ILE A 93 6.00 1.61 -4.30
CA ILE A 93 4.77 2.32 -4.70
C ILE A 93 4.81 3.78 -4.20
N VAL A 94 5.24 4.01 -2.96
CA VAL A 94 5.35 5.35 -2.38
C VAL A 94 6.35 6.22 -3.14
N LYS A 95 7.50 5.65 -3.53
CA LYS A 95 8.50 6.35 -4.34
C LYS A 95 8.00 6.65 -5.75
N ASN A 96 7.34 5.69 -6.38
CA ASN A 96 6.79 5.87 -7.74
C ASN A 96 5.63 6.88 -7.77
N GLN A 97 4.97 7.12 -6.64
CA GLN A 97 3.89 8.10 -6.49
C GLN A 97 4.28 9.26 -5.56
N GLU A 98 5.55 9.70 -5.60
CA GLU A 98 6.09 10.74 -4.72
C GLU A 98 5.19 11.99 -4.65
N GLU A 99 4.73 12.50 -5.78
CA GLU A 99 3.85 13.69 -5.85
C GLU A 99 2.58 13.56 -4.99
N ARG A 100 1.96 12.37 -4.98
CA ARG A 100 0.75 12.09 -4.22
C ARG A 100 1.00 12.20 -2.72
N PHE A 101 2.14 11.70 -2.26
CA PHE A 101 2.48 11.68 -0.84
C PHE A 101 3.12 12.99 -0.37
N LEU A 102 3.79 13.73 -1.26
CA LEU A 102 4.16 15.12 -1.00
C LEU A 102 2.95 16.01 -0.80
N LYS A 103 1.92 15.82 -1.63
CA LYS A 103 0.64 16.52 -1.45
C LYS A 103 0.04 16.26 -0.08
N PHE A 104 0.13 15.01 0.41
CA PHE A 104 -0.28 14.69 1.78
C PHE A 104 0.50 15.51 2.83
N TYR A 105 1.82 15.60 2.74
CA TYR A 105 2.60 16.43 3.69
C TYR A 105 2.26 17.93 3.61
N ASN A 106 2.08 18.45 2.40
CA ASN A 106 1.77 19.85 2.17
C ASN A 106 0.35 20.23 2.62
N GLU A 107 -0.64 19.34 2.44
CA GLU A 107 -2.06 19.66 2.59
C GLU A 107 -2.73 18.98 3.80
N SER A 108 -2.05 18.08 4.51
CA SER A 108 -2.68 17.35 5.63
C SER A 108 -3.24 18.31 6.70
N PRO A 109 -4.51 18.17 7.10
CA PRO A 109 -5.13 19.06 8.08
C PRO A 109 -4.88 18.60 9.53
N ALA A 110 -5.24 19.46 10.49
CA ALA A 110 -5.40 19.05 11.89
C ALA A 110 -6.71 18.27 12.08
N ILE A 111 -6.69 17.23 12.92
CA ILE A 111 -7.90 16.48 13.30
C ILE A 111 -8.63 17.21 14.44
N SER A 112 -7.87 17.75 15.38
CA SER A 112 -8.38 18.58 16.49
C SER A 112 -7.33 19.62 16.89
N THR A 113 -7.66 20.47 17.86
CA THR A 113 -6.72 21.48 18.41
C THR A 113 -5.45 20.88 19.02
N ARG A 114 -5.48 19.60 19.42
CA ARG A 114 -4.36 18.88 20.05
C ARG A 114 -3.83 17.70 19.25
N PHE A 115 -4.37 17.44 18.05
CA PHE A 115 -4.05 16.23 17.29
C PHE A 115 -4.03 16.51 15.79
N HIS A 116 -2.89 16.24 15.14
CA HIS A 116 -2.68 16.46 13.72
C HIS A 116 -2.64 15.15 12.93
N VAL A 117 -3.08 15.16 11.66
CA VAL A 117 -3.04 13.97 10.78
C VAL A 117 -1.62 13.41 10.63
N LEU A 118 -0.60 14.27 10.58
CA LEU A 118 0.81 13.86 10.49
C LEU A 118 1.28 13.01 11.68
N GLU A 119 0.69 13.20 12.87
CA GLU A 119 1.03 12.40 14.06
C GLU A 119 0.57 10.93 13.93
N LEU A 120 -0.28 10.62 12.95
CA LEU A 120 -0.65 9.24 12.65
C LEU A 120 0.51 8.46 12.01
N LEU A 121 1.51 9.13 11.44
CA LEU A 121 2.67 8.49 10.83
C LEU A 121 3.58 7.88 11.90
N PRO A 122 3.82 6.55 11.88
CA PRO A 122 4.65 5.89 12.88
C PRO A 122 6.08 6.43 12.90
N GLY A 123 6.52 6.94 14.05
CA GLY A 123 7.85 7.55 14.21
C GLY A 123 7.90 9.06 13.97
N LEU A 124 6.78 9.70 13.63
CA LEU A 124 6.67 11.14 13.52
C LEU A 124 6.15 11.73 14.85
N GLY A 125 7.07 12.28 15.65
CA GLY A 125 6.75 12.93 16.91
C GLY A 125 6.27 14.38 16.76
N LYS A 126 5.74 14.98 17.83
CA LYS A 126 5.22 16.36 17.83
C LYS A 126 6.22 17.41 17.32
N LYS A 127 7.49 17.29 17.71
CA LYS A 127 8.55 18.21 17.24
C LYS A 127 8.65 18.19 15.71
N MET A 128 8.79 17.00 15.12
CA MET A 128 8.85 16.82 13.67
C MET A 128 7.59 17.33 12.97
N MET A 129 6.42 17.08 13.57
CA MET A 129 5.15 17.57 13.05
C MET A 129 5.17 19.10 12.95
N HIS A 130 5.58 19.81 14.01
CA HIS A 130 5.70 21.26 14.00
C HIS A 130 6.72 21.75 12.95
N ASP A 131 7.88 21.11 12.86
CA ASP A 131 8.91 21.45 11.86
C ASP A 131 8.35 21.33 10.43
N ILE A 132 7.62 20.24 10.11
CA ILE A 132 6.95 20.06 8.82
C ILE A 132 5.90 21.16 8.57
N LEU A 133 5.10 21.50 9.59
CA LEU A 133 4.05 22.51 9.48
C LEU A 133 4.62 23.91 9.24
N ASP A 134 5.74 24.25 9.87
CA ASP A 134 6.35 25.57 9.74
C ASP A 134 7.11 25.71 8.41
N GLU A 135 7.79 24.64 7.97
CA GLU A 135 8.43 24.62 6.66
C GLU A 135 7.41 24.70 5.52
N ARG A 136 6.32 23.91 5.55
CA ARG A 136 5.33 23.95 4.46
C ARG A 136 4.61 25.30 4.33
N LYS A 137 4.49 26.08 5.42
CA LYS A 137 3.94 27.45 5.40
C LYS A 137 4.85 28.42 4.64
N LYS A 138 6.17 28.26 4.73
CA LYS A 138 7.13 29.08 3.99
C LYS A 138 7.06 28.77 2.50
N LYS A 139 7.11 27.47 2.17
CA LYS A 139 7.08 26.96 0.80
C LYS A 139 6.64 25.50 0.80
N PRO A 140 5.67 25.10 -0.04
CA PRO A 140 5.33 23.70 -0.24
C PRO A 140 6.53 22.88 -0.69
N PHE A 141 6.63 21.64 -0.23
CA PHE A 141 7.68 20.70 -0.63
C PHE A 141 7.45 20.21 -2.05
N THR A 142 8.53 20.14 -2.84
CA THR A 142 8.52 19.65 -4.22
C THR A 142 9.13 18.25 -4.38
N SER A 143 9.94 17.81 -3.41
CA SER A 143 10.50 16.46 -3.36
C SER A 143 10.72 15.99 -1.92
N PHE A 144 10.77 14.66 -1.72
CA PHE A 144 11.17 14.05 -0.46
C PHE A 144 12.60 14.42 -0.07
N LYS A 145 13.47 14.63 -1.06
CA LYS A 145 14.84 15.09 -0.83
C LYS A 145 14.84 16.52 -0.27
N GLU A 146 14.07 17.43 -0.85
CA GLU A 146 13.93 18.80 -0.33
C GLU A 146 13.38 18.80 1.10
N MET A 147 12.43 17.90 1.42
CA MET A 147 11.93 17.75 2.79
C MET A 147 13.04 17.35 3.77
N CYS A 148 13.89 16.40 3.40
CA CYS A 148 15.02 15.96 4.23
C CYS A 148 16.08 17.06 4.41
N GLU A 149 16.32 17.88 3.38
CA GLU A 149 17.28 18.99 3.45
C GLU A 149 16.78 20.15 4.33
N ARG A 150 15.46 20.37 4.38
CA ARG A 150 14.85 21.47 5.15
C ARG A 150 14.55 21.11 6.60
N ILE A 151 14.49 19.81 6.93
CA ILE A 151 14.09 19.33 8.25
C ILE A 151 15.17 18.38 8.78
N ASP A 152 16.01 18.88 9.69
CA ASP A 152 17.23 18.20 10.18
C ASP A 152 17.03 16.75 10.66
N PHE A 153 15.88 16.44 11.25
CA PHE A 153 15.60 15.13 11.81
C PHE A 153 14.85 14.19 10.85
N LEU A 154 14.32 14.72 9.74
CA LEU A 154 13.52 13.95 8.79
C LEU A 154 14.43 13.23 7.79
N ARG A 155 14.73 11.95 8.05
CA ARG A 155 15.65 11.19 7.18
C ARG A 155 14.98 10.46 6.01
N ALA A 156 13.73 10.03 6.17
CA ALA A 156 13.06 9.16 5.21
C ALA A 156 11.52 9.35 5.27
N PRO A 157 10.97 10.41 4.64
CA PRO A 157 9.53 10.66 4.62
C PRO A 157 8.76 9.53 3.92
N ASP A 158 9.31 8.98 2.84
CA ASP A 158 8.81 7.80 2.13
C ASP A 158 8.58 6.60 3.07
N LYS A 159 9.55 6.31 3.94
CA LYS A 159 9.44 5.22 4.93
C LYS A 159 8.39 5.47 6.00
N LEU A 160 8.15 6.71 6.40
CA LEU A 160 7.09 7.04 7.38
C LEU A 160 5.70 6.74 6.80
N ILE A 161 5.49 7.09 5.53
CA ILE A 161 4.27 6.78 4.79
C ILE A 161 4.13 5.26 4.62
N ALA A 162 5.19 4.56 4.17
CA ALA A 162 5.16 3.12 3.98
C ALA A 162 4.78 2.38 5.28
N LYS A 163 5.39 2.76 6.40
CA LYS A 163 5.06 2.21 7.73
C LYS A 163 3.61 2.50 8.13
N ARG A 164 3.07 3.68 7.78
CA ARG A 164 1.67 3.99 8.06
C ARG A 164 0.74 3.07 7.27
N ILE A 165 1.02 2.88 5.98
CA ILE A 165 0.24 1.99 5.12
C ILE A 165 0.27 0.56 5.67
N GLU A 166 1.46 0.05 6.01
CA GLU A 166 1.63 -1.27 6.61
C GLU A 166 0.79 -1.41 7.90
N LEU A 167 0.89 -0.45 8.81
CA LEU A 167 0.11 -0.44 10.05
C LEU A 167 -1.40 -0.43 9.80
N GLU A 168 -1.88 0.31 8.80
CA GLU A 168 -3.30 0.32 8.42
C GLU A 168 -3.78 -0.99 7.76
N LEU A 169 -2.88 -1.72 7.10
CA LEU A 169 -3.17 -3.04 6.53
C LEU A 169 -3.19 -4.12 7.62
N THR A 170 -2.24 -4.08 8.55
CA THR A 170 -2.12 -5.07 9.63
C THR A 170 -3.19 -4.89 10.71
N ASP A 171 -3.52 -3.66 11.09
CA ASP A 171 -4.53 -3.40 12.11
C ASP A 171 -5.90 -3.07 11.48
N PRO A 172 -6.87 -4.01 11.50
CA PRO A 172 -8.19 -3.77 10.94
C PRO A 172 -8.97 -2.69 11.68
N ASN A 173 -8.68 -2.47 12.97
CA ASN A 173 -9.46 -1.61 13.87
C ASN A 173 -8.96 -0.15 13.89
N GLN A 174 -8.05 0.22 12.98
CA GLN A 174 -7.58 1.60 12.85
C GLN A 174 -8.73 2.57 12.63
N LYS A 175 -8.93 3.47 13.60
CA LYS A 175 -9.97 4.52 13.56
C LYS A 175 -9.77 5.48 12.39
N TYR A 176 -8.53 5.84 12.09
CA TYR A 176 -8.18 6.74 11.00
C TYR A 176 -7.44 5.98 9.92
N ARG A 177 -8.03 5.86 8.73
CA ARG A 177 -7.37 5.29 7.54
C ARG A 177 -7.06 6.42 6.57
N LEU A 178 -5.77 6.62 6.31
CA LEU A 178 -5.28 7.69 5.45
C LEU A 178 -5.07 7.20 4.02
N PHE A 179 -4.56 5.98 3.87
CA PHE A 179 -4.05 5.50 2.58
C PHE A 179 -4.74 4.21 2.12
N THR A 180 -5.19 3.39 3.08
CA THR A 180 -5.73 2.05 2.78
C THR A 180 -7.26 2.04 2.74
N ARG A 181 -7.80 1.10 1.95
CA ARG A 181 -9.22 0.77 2.02
C ARG A 181 -9.53 -0.07 3.27
N PRO A 182 -10.69 0.14 3.94
CA PRO A 182 -11.08 -0.70 5.08
C PRO A 182 -11.09 -2.20 4.74
N PRO A 183 -10.65 -3.08 5.66
CA PRO A 183 -10.59 -4.52 5.46
C PRO A 183 -11.99 -5.09 5.19
N ILE A 184 -12.03 -6.32 4.70
CA ILE A 184 -13.29 -7.02 4.52
C ILE A 184 -13.82 -7.35 5.92
N SER A 185 -15.01 -6.84 6.25
CA SER A 185 -15.70 -7.26 7.46
C SER A 185 -15.93 -8.77 7.35
N LYS A 186 -15.24 -9.55 8.20
CA LYS A 186 -15.64 -10.92 8.52
C LYS A 186 -16.94 -10.81 9.31
N THR A 187 -18.05 -10.46 8.64
CA THR A 187 -19.37 -10.60 9.24
C THR A 187 -19.51 -12.07 9.58
N ARG A 188 -19.54 -12.38 10.88
CA ARG A 188 -19.82 -13.72 11.42
C ARG A 188 -21.05 -14.25 10.66
N ARG A 189 -20.84 -15.24 9.81
CA ARG A 189 -21.89 -16.18 9.44
C ARG A 189 -21.91 -17.28 10.49
#